data_AF-X1Q494-F1
#
_entry.id   AF-X1Q494-F1
#
_cell.length_a   1.000
_cell.length_b   1.000
_cell.length_c   1.000
_cell.angle_alpha   90.00
_cell.angle_beta   90.00
_cell.angle_gamma   90.00
#
_symmetry.space_group_name_H-M   'P 1'
#
loop_
_entity.id
_entity.type
_entity.pdbx_description
1 polymer ?
#
loop_
_entity_poly.entity_id
_entity_poly.type
_entity_poly.pdbx_seq_one_letter_code
_entity_poly.pdbx_strand_id
1 'polypeptide(L)'
;VGGFFKRGLFRWHWFGDKLPGKWNPHLNGLVDGARLEPQRLEAIKAELRAALHVPDLIVHYSYCSTLGQMLQTLRYITRATFRDYAWDPYMAHELWNFRNGRWWGDWNQAPVWELKQAEAEGEDVAGIEEVTKLQQGICADCGLPLKVKGYSHKTGKPLFWSRPVGGNYLRSSGAQEIAGTGYYRIPYEQCESSSLSPPELRRLTALRQKHREEVLASLAERRLTEGVRKYDASYRAGRWRME
;
A
#
# COMPACT_ATOMS: atom_id res chain seq x y z
N VAL A 1 17.22 10.57 12.49
CA VAL A 1 15.87 11.14 12.17
C VAL A 1 14.80 10.84 13.23
N GLY A 2 14.72 9.62 13.78
CA GLY A 2 13.75 9.31 14.85
C GLY A 2 13.84 10.16 16.12
N GLY A 3 14.98 10.83 16.36
CA GLY A 3 15.12 11.82 17.45
C GLY A 3 14.52 13.20 17.15
N PHE A 4 14.20 13.51 15.89
CA PHE A 4 13.62 14.81 15.50
C PHE A 4 12.11 14.74 15.25
N PHE A 5 11.61 13.59 14.81
CA PHE A 5 10.22 13.38 14.43
C PHE A 5 9.64 12.20 15.20
N LYS A 6 8.44 12.38 15.73
CA LYS A 6 7.75 11.36 16.55
C LYS A 6 7.49 10.06 15.79
N ARG A 7 7.23 10.15 14.49
CA ARG A 7 6.99 9.01 13.61
C ARG A 7 7.44 9.29 12.18
N GLY A 8 7.58 8.22 11.41
CA GLY A 8 7.87 8.30 9.99
C GLY A 8 8.23 6.95 9.38
N LEU A 9 8.52 6.98 8.09
CA LEU A 9 8.87 5.84 7.25
C LEU A 9 10.17 6.13 6.50
N PHE A 10 11.04 5.14 6.44
CA PHE A 10 12.23 5.12 5.58
C PHE A 10 12.15 4.01 4.57
N ARG A 11 12.67 4.27 3.37
CA ARG A 11 12.90 3.27 2.35
C ARG A 11 14.12 3.61 1.51
N TRP A 12 14.99 2.62 1.31
CA TRP A 12 16.11 2.73 0.39
C TRP A 12 15.64 2.62 -1.05
N HIS A 13 16.14 3.56 -1.87
CA HIS A 13 16.14 3.47 -3.31
C HIS A 13 17.57 3.26 -3.79
N TRP A 14 17.71 2.45 -4.83
CA TRP A 14 18.97 1.85 -5.26
C TRP A 14 19.35 2.24 -6.69
N PHE A 15 18.36 2.23 -7.58
CA PHE A 15 18.52 2.52 -9.01
C PHE A 15 17.51 3.54 -9.50
N GLY A 16 17.86 4.27 -10.55
CA GLY A 16 16.98 5.23 -11.21
C GLY A 16 16.24 4.63 -12.42
N ASP A 17 15.16 5.28 -12.85
CA ASP A 17 14.39 4.83 -14.03
C ASP A 17 15.03 5.26 -15.35
N LYS A 18 15.75 6.38 -15.36
CA LYS A 18 16.31 6.97 -16.58
C LYS A 18 17.50 6.19 -17.13
N LEU A 19 18.24 5.52 -16.26
CA LEU A 19 19.45 4.77 -16.59
C LEU A 19 19.38 3.42 -15.87
N PRO A 20 18.74 2.41 -16.48
CA PRO A 20 18.66 1.06 -15.93
C PRO A 20 20.06 0.55 -15.54
N GLY A 21 20.18 -0.04 -14.36
CA GLY A 21 21.46 -0.53 -13.83
C GLY A 21 22.42 0.55 -13.33
N LYS A 22 22.14 1.85 -13.51
CA LYS A 22 22.96 2.90 -12.88
C LYS A 22 22.67 2.98 -11.40
N TRP A 23 23.65 2.60 -10.61
CA TRP A 23 23.67 2.70 -9.16
C TRP A 23 23.57 4.16 -8.69
N ASN A 24 22.60 4.45 -7.82
CA ASN A 24 22.42 5.76 -7.19
C ASN A 24 21.65 5.63 -5.85
N PRO A 25 22.31 5.11 -4.80
CA PRO A 25 21.65 4.79 -3.55
C PRO A 25 21.24 6.07 -2.83
N HIS A 26 19.98 6.15 -2.42
CA HIS A 26 19.51 7.24 -1.57
C HIS A 26 18.41 6.74 -0.62
N LEU A 27 18.46 7.25 0.61
CA LEU A 27 17.48 6.92 1.64
C LEU A 27 16.37 7.96 1.63
N ASN A 28 15.17 7.53 1.28
CA ASN A 28 13.99 8.39 1.33
C ASN A 28 13.32 8.30 2.70
N GLY A 29 12.98 9.45 3.27
CA GLY A 29 12.26 9.58 4.52
C GLY A 29 10.96 10.34 4.36
N LEU A 30 9.86 9.77 4.83
CA LEU A 30 8.58 10.44 5.00
C LEU A 30 8.32 10.65 6.49
N VAL A 31 8.06 11.89 6.89
CA VAL A 31 7.81 12.26 8.28
C VAL A 31 6.60 13.16 8.36
N ASP A 32 5.88 13.05 9.47
CA ASP A 32 4.78 13.95 9.77
C ASP A 32 5.32 15.27 10.33
N GLY A 33 4.77 16.38 9.86
CA GLY A 33 5.09 17.68 10.39
C GLY A 33 4.66 18.82 9.47
N ALA A 34 4.75 20.03 10.01
CA ALA A 34 4.64 21.24 9.22
C ALA A 34 5.95 21.49 8.44
N ARG A 35 5.91 22.50 7.56
CA ARG A 35 7.12 23.00 6.90
C ARG A 35 8.18 23.36 7.96
N LEU A 36 9.40 22.89 7.74
CA LEU A 36 10.51 23.18 8.63
C LEU A 36 11.04 24.59 8.36
N GLU A 37 11.27 25.32 9.44
CA GLU A 37 12.00 26.58 9.39
C GLU A 37 13.44 26.35 8.93
N PRO A 38 14.03 27.27 8.13
CA PRO A 38 15.37 27.09 7.57
C PRO A 38 16.45 26.76 8.61
N GLN A 39 16.39 27.43 9.78
CA GLN A 39 17.33 27.20 10.88
C GLN A 39 17.21 25.79 11.46
N ARG A 40 15.97 25.31 11.64
CA ARG A 40 15.71 23.96 12.14
C ARG A 40 16.14 22.89 11.13
N LEU A 41 15.91 23.15 9.85
CA LEU A 41 16.34 22.27 8.76
C LEU A 41 17.86 22.14 8.74
N GLU A 42 18.60 23.25 8.80
CA GLU A 42 20.07 23.21 8.78
C GLU A 42 20.64 22.52 10.04
N ALA A 43 20.04 22.71 11.21
CA ALA A 43 20.41 21.96 12.41
C ALA A 43 20.26 20.45 12.21
N ILE A 44 19.12 20.00 11.66
CA ILE A 44 18.88 18.58 11.36
C ILE A 44 19.91 18.05 10.35
N LYS A 45 20.22 18.82 9.29
CA LYS A 45 21.22 18.41 8.29
C LYS A 45 22.62 18.30 8.90
N ALA A 46 23.02 19.24 9.74
CA ALA A 46 24.31 19.21 10.43
C ALA A 46 24.42 18.00 11.36
N GLU A 47 23.39 17.73 12.16
CA GLU A 47 23.35 16.55 13.03
C GLU A 47 23.39 15.23 12.24
N LEU A 48 22.71 15.16 11.08
CA LEU A 48 22.78 13.98 10.21
C LEU A 48 24.17 13.77 9.62
N ARG A 49 24.84 14.82 9.15
CA ARG A 49 26.23 14.77 8.67
C ARG A 49 27.18 14.25 9.76
N ALA A 50 27.02 14.79 10.97
CA ALA A 50 27.83 14.38 12.12
C ALA A 50 27.57 12.92 12.52
N ALA A 51 26.30 12.53 12.66
CA ALA A 51 25.91 11.19 13.09
C ALA A 51 26.27 10.09 12.10
N LEU A 52 26.28 10.40 10.80
CA LEU A 52 26.65 9.46 9.74
C LEU A 52 28.14 9.52 9.38
N HIS A 53 28.91 10.45 9.97
CA HIS A 53 30.30 10.71 9.62
C HIS A 53 30.51 10.99 8.11
N VAL A 54 29.56 11.69 7.49
CA VAL A 54 29.62 12.09 6.07
C VAL A 54 29.45 13.61 6.00
N PRO A 55 30.54 14.40 5.97
CA PRO A 55 30.45 15.86 5.96
C PRO A 55 29.74 16.40 4.71
N ASP A 56 29.95 15.76 3.56
CA ASP A 56 29.36 16.15 2.28
C ASP A 56 27.99 15.51 2.02
N LEU A 57 27.31 15.02 3.08
CA LEU A 57 26.00 14.40 2.94
C LEU A 57 25.00 15.40 2.33
N ILE A 58 24.46 15.01 1.18
CA ILE A 58 23.41 15.75 0.49
C ILE A 58 22.06 15.34 1.11
N VAL A 59 21.47 16.25 1.86
CA VAL A 59 20.14 16.07 2.44
C VAL A 59 19.14 16.94 1.68
N HIS A 60 18.37 16.29 0.81
CA HIS A 60 17.25 16.93 0.13
C HIS A 60 16.05 17.03 1.07
N TYR A 61 15.40 18.19 1.07
CA TYR A 61 14.18 18.45 1.82
C TYR A 61 13.11 18.97 0.87
N SER A 62 11.89 18.49 1.03
CA SER A 62 10.72 18.98 0.33
C SER A 62 9.52 18.87 1.25
N TYR A 63 8.65 19.88 1.21
CA TYR A 63 7.40 19.91 1.95
C TYR A 63 6.25 19.72 0.97
N CYS A 64 5.36 18.76 1.25
CA CYS A 64 4.16 18.52 0.46
C CYS A 64 3.02 19.38 1.02
N SER A 65 2.60 20.40 0.26
CA SER A 65 1.50 21.29 0.66
C SER A 65 0.13 20.88 0.13
N THR A 66 0.08 20.01 -0.88
CA THR A 66 -1.16 19.54 -1.51
C THR A 66 -1.30 18.01 -1.40
N LEU A 67 -2.53 17.50 -1.48
CA LEU A 67 -2.77 16.05 -1.44
C LEU A 67 -2.13 15.32 -2.63
N GLY A 68 -2.18 15.89 -3.83
CA GLY A 68 -1.47 15.32 -4.99
C GLY A 68 0.03 15.19 -4.76
N GLN A 69 0.68 16.19 -4.15
CA GLN A 69 2.10 16.09 -3.78
C GLN A 69 2.33 15.00 -2.74
N MET A 70 1.48 14.89 -1.72
CA MET A 70 1.59 13.85 -0.69
C MET A 70 1.46 12.45 -1.31
N LEU A 71 0.47 12.24 -2.19
CA LEU A 71 0.25 10.99 -2.91
C LEU A 71 1.43 10.65 -3.83
N GLN A 72 1.89 11.61 -4.62
CA GLN A 72 3.03 11.41 -5.52
C GLN A 72 4.30 11.06 -4.74
N THR A 73 4.58 11.76 -3.64
CA THR A 73 5.70 11.45 -2.76
C THR A 73 5.55 10.07 -2.12
N LEU A 74 4.35 9.70 -1.66
CA LEU A 74 4.09 8.38 -1.10
C LEU A 74 4.34 7.27 -2.13
N ARG A 75 3.82 7.41 -3.36
CA ARG A 75 4.07 6.46 -4.47
C ARG A 75 5.55 6.38 -4.80
N TYR A 76 6.21 7.52 -4.90
CA TYR A 76 7.64 7.59 -5.20
C TYR A 76 8.43 6.83 -4.14
N ILE A 77 8.26 7.15 -2.86
CA ILE A 77 9.02 6.54 -1.76
C ILE A 77 8.73 5.04 -1.67
N THR A 78 7.46 4.63 -1.77
CA THR A 78 7.07 3.23 -1.57
C THR A 78 7.42 2.30 -2.73
N ARG A 79 7.74 2.81 -3.93
CA ARG A 79 8.07 1.97 -5.09
C ARG A 79 9.31 1.10 -4.92
N ALA A 80 9.37 0.00 -5.65
CA ALA A 80 10.59 -0.80 -5.81
C ALA A 80 11.51 -0.19 -6.87
N THR A 81 12.76 0.09 -6.51
CA THR A 81 13.75 0.60 -7.45
C THR A 81 14.74 -0.45 -7.93
N PHE A 82 14.95 -1.54 -7.18
CA PHE A 82 15.75 -2.67 -7.64
C PHE A 82 14.83 -3.71 -8.27
N ARG A 83 14.73 -3.69 -9.60
CA ARG A 83 13.70 -4.42 -10.35
C ARG A 83 14.24 -5.58 -11.18
N ASP A 84 15.54 -5.59 -11.46
CA ASP A 84 16.18 -6.60 -12.28
C ASP A 84 17.47 -7.08 -11.62
N TYR A 85 17.53 -8.37 -11.33
CA TYR A 85 18.71 -9.04 -10.78
C TYR A 85 19.96 -8.83 -11.64
N ALA A 86 19.81 -8.73 -12.96
CA ALA A 86 20.94 -8.57 -13.89
C ALA A 86 21.63 -7.20 -13.78
N TRP A 87 21.01 -6.21 -13.13
CA TRP A 87 21.62 -4.90 -12.93
C TRP A 87 22.84 -4.94 -12.02
N ASP A 88 22.77 -5.76 -10.96
CA ASP A 88 23.91 -6.01 -10.07
C ASP A 88 23.68 -7.32 -9.29
N PRO A 89 24.14 -8.46 -9.83
CA PRO A 89 23.99 -9.76 -9.18
C PRO A 89 24.65 -9.83 -7.80
N TYR A 90 25.80 -9.17 -7.63
CA TYR A 90 26.55 -9.20 -6.38
C TYR A 90 25.76 -8.49 -5.27
N MET A 91 25.28 -7.29 -5.55
CA MET A 91 24.45 -6.55 -4.61
C MET A 91 23.09 -7.20 -4.37
N ALA A 92 22.49 -7.86 -5.37
CA ALA A 92 21.27 -8.63 -5.16
C ALA A 92 21.46 -9.71 -4.09
N HIS A 93 22.63 -10.34 -4.04
CA HIS A 93 22.98 -11.29 -2.99
C HIS A 93 23.17 -10.61 -1.63
N GLU A 94 23.84 -9.46 -1.57
CA GLU A 94 24.03 -8.72 -0.31
C GLU A 94 22.72 -8.19 0.28
N LEU A 95 21.79 -7.77 -0.58
CA LEU A 95 20.47 -7.28 -0.18
C LEU A 95 19.46 -8.41 0.06
N TRP A 96 19.86 -9.68 -0.05
CA TRP A 96 19.00 -10.80 0.28
C TRP A 96 18.57 -10.73 1.75
N ASN A 97 17.25 -10.73 2.00
CA ASN A 97 16.66 -10.56 3.32
C ASN A 97 16.97 -9.20 4.00
N PHE A 98 17.52 -8.24 3.26
CA PHE A 98 17.70 -6.88 3.75
C PHE A 98 16.33 -6.23 3.97
N ARG A 99 16.13 -5.63 5.14
CA ARG A 99 14.90 -4.87 5.44
C ARG A 99 14.97 -3.51 4.78
N ASN A 100 14.53 -3.46 3.51
CA ASN A 100 14.61 -2.27 2.66
C ASN A 100 13.82 -1.06 3.18
N GLY A 101 12.78 -1.30 3.97
CA GLY A 101 11.98 -0.27 4.60
C GLY A 101 11.90 -0.45 6.12
N ARG A 102 11.80 0.66 6.83
CA ARG A 102 11.54 0.71 8.27
C ARG A 102 10.62 1.85 8.59
N TRP A 103 9.78 1.68 9.60
CA TRP A 103 8.95 2.74 10.17
C TRP A 103 9.22 2.85 11.66
N TRP A 104 8.90 4.00 12.25
CA TRP A 104 9.00 4.23 13.69
C TRP A 104 7.84 5.10 14.18
N GLY A 105 7.72 5.20 15.50
CA GLY A 105 6.69 6.01 16.15
C GLY A 105 5.33 5.34 16.23
N ASP A 106 4.37 6.10 16.75
CA ASP A 106 2.99 5.65 16.94
C ASP A 106 2.09 6.03 15.76
N TRP A 107 1.49 5.01 15.15
CA TRP A 107 0.61 5.14 13.99
C TRP A 107 -0.87 5.03 14.36
N ASN A 108 -1.22 4.80 15.64
CA ASN A 108 -2.60 4.73 16.12
C ASN A 108 -3.16 6.12 16.47
N GLN A 109 -2.97 7.09 15.57
CA GLN A 109 -3.46 8.46 15.75
C GLN A 109 -4.37 8.85 14.59
N ALA A 110 -5.10 9.95 14.77
CA ALA A 110 -5.90 10.50 13.69
C ALA A 110 -5.02 10.75 12.44
N PRO A 111 -5.49 10.37 11.25
CA PRO A 111 -4.74 10.61 10.02
C PRO A 111 -4.64 12.11 9.75
N VAL A 112 -3.52 12.54 9.16
CA VAL A 112 -3.32 13.95 8.74
C VAL A 112 -4.24 14.30 7.57
N TRP A 113 -4.51 13.31 6.72
CA TRP A 113 -5.39 13.41 5.55
C TRP A 113 -5.96 12.01 5.23
N GLU A 114 -7.07 11.96 4.52
CA GLU A 114 -7.73 10.71 4.13
C GLU A 114 -7.79 10.53 2.62
N LEU A 115 -7.76 9.28 2.15
CA LEU A 115 -7.85 8.96 0.72
C LEU A 115 -9.15 9.47 0.08
N LYS A 116 -10.26 9.47 0.83
CA LYS A 116 -11.55 10.00 0.35
C LYS A 116 -11.49 11.49 0.06
N GLN A 117 -10.69 12.24 0.82
CA GLN A 117 -10.48 13.66 0.58
C GLN A 117 -9.70 13.85 -0.74
N ALA A 118 -8.64 13.07 -0.95
CA ALA A 118 -7.87 13.14 -2.18
C ALA A 118 -8.68 12.74 -3.42
N GLU A 119 -9.52 11.70 -3.30
CA GLU A 119 -10.45 11.31 -4.36
C GLU A 119 -11.46 12.43 -4.67
N ALA A 120 -12.01 13.09 -3.65
CA ALA A 120 -12.92 14.22 -3.82
C ALA A 120 -12.25 15.44 -4.47
N GLU A 121 -10.94 15.63 -4.25
CA GLU A 121 -10.12 16.65 -4.90
C GLU A 121 -9.70 16.27 -6.34
N GLY A 122 -10.10 15.08 -6.82
CA GLY A 122 -9.83 14.60 -8.18
C GLY A 122 -8.42 14.00 -8.36
N GLU A 123 -7.74 13.67 -7.26
CA GLU A 123 -6.40 13.10 -7.30
C GLU A 123 -6.42 11.60 -7.64
N ASP A 124 -5.40 11.13 -8.36
CA ASP A 124 -5.24 9.71 -8.65
C ASP A 124 -4.83 8.93 -7.38
N VAL A 125 -5.81 8.25 -6.81
CA VAL A 125 -5.65 7.35 -5.65
C VAL A 125 -5.55 5.87 -6.05
N ALA A 126 -5.54 5.55 -7.35
CA ALA A 126 -5.56 4.18 -7.84
C ALA A 126 -4.37 3.36 -7.32
N GLY A 127 -4.61 2.10 -6.98
CA GLY A 127 -3.61 1.23 -6.35
C GLY A 127 -3.34 1.51 -4.87
N ILE A 128 -3.29 2.76 -4.39
CA ILE A 128 -3.24 3.04 -2.94
C ILE A 128 -4.58 2.66 -2.30
N GLU A 129 -5.68 3.03 -2.98
CA GLU A 129 -7.02 2.61 -2.59
C GLU A 129 -7.16 1.07 -2.63
N GLU A 130 -6.60 0.41 -3.64
CA GLU A 130 -6.60 -1.05 -3.74
C GLU A 130 -5.89 -1.70 -2.55
N VAL A 131 -4.68 -1.22 -2.22
CA VAL A 131 -3.92 -1.72 -1.07
C VAL A 131 -4.65 -1.46 0.24
N THR A 132 -5.35 -0.34 0.35
CA THR A 132 -6.19 -0.01 1.52
C THR A 132 -7.34 -0.99 1.66
N LYS A 133 -8.06 -1.29 0.55
CA LYS A 133 -9.11 -2.32 0.51
C LYS A 133 -8.54 -3.68 0.94
N LEU A 134 -7.38 -4.06 0.39
CA LEU A 134 -6.73 -5.33 0.73
C LEU A 134 -6.40 -5.41 2.22
N GLN A 135 -5.86 -4.34 2.83
CA GLN A 135 -5.57 -4.29 4.27
C GLN A 135 -6.83 -4.41 5.13
N GLN A 136 -7.96 -3.90 4.67
CA GLN A 136 -9.26 -4.02 5.33
C GLN A 136 -9.91 -5.40 5.12
N GLY A 137 -9.26 -6.31 4.38
CA GLY A 137 -9.82 -7.61 4.04
C GLY A 137 -10.91 -7.51 2.99
N ILE A 138 -10.80 -6.56 2.06
CA ILE A 138 -11.75 -6.31 0.97
C ILE A 138 -11.04 -6.52 -0.37
N CYS A 139 -11.67 -7.23 -1.29
CA CYS A 139 -11.19 -7.42 -2.65
C CYS A 139 -11.20 -6.08 -3.41
N ALA A 140 -10.08 -5.72 -4.02
CA ALA A 140 -9.96 -4.48 -4.79
C ALA A 140 -10.83 -4.47 -6.07
N ASP A 141 -11.11 -5.64 -6.65
CA ASP A 141 -11.85 -5.77 -7.91
C ASP A 141 -13.37 -5.84 -7.72
N CYS A 142 -13.84 -6.65 -6.77
CA CYS A 142 -15.27 -6.90 -6.58
C CYS A 142 -15.85 -6.31 -5.28
N GLY A 143 -15.02 -5.72 -4.41
CA GLY A 143 -15.45 -5.12 -3.16
C GLY A 143 -15.92 -6.12 -2.09
N LEU A 144 -15.85 -7.43 -2.36
CA LEU A 144 -16.25 -8.46 -1.39
C LEU A 144 -15.23 -8.66 -0.27
N PRO A 145 -15.67 -9.13 0.91
CA PRO A 145 -14.73 -9.56 1.94
C PRO A 145 -13.84 -10.68 1.41
N LEU A 146 -12.53 -10.54 1.64
CA LEU A 146 -11.56 -11.60 1.38
C LEU A 146 -11.79 -12.75 2.36
N LYS A 147 -11.55 -13.97 1.89
CA LYS A 147 -11.58 -15.16 2.75
C LYS A 147 -10.46 -15.08 3.79
N VAL A 148 -10.81 -15.25 5.06
CA VAL A 148 -9.83 -15.42 6.13
C VAL A 148 -9.03 -16.71 5.88
N LYS A 149 -7.73 -16.56 5.69
CA LYS A 149 -6.77 -17.67 5.51
C LYS A 149 -6.26 -18.21 6.85
N GLY A 150 -6.25 -17.40 7.89
CA GLY A 150 -5.85 -17.79 9.25
C GLY A 150 -5.95 -16.63 10.22
N TYR A 151 -5.35 -16.78 11.40
CA TYR A 151 -5.28 -15.73 12.42
C TYR A 151 -3.83 -15.50 12.84
N SER A 152 -3.47 -14.24 13.07
CA SER A 152 -2.14 -13.89 13.57
C SER A 152 -1.98 -14.43 14.99
N HIS A 153 -1.00 -15.30 15.21
CA HIS A 153 -0.66 -15.81 16.55
C HIS A 153 -0.23 -14.70 17.52
N LYS A 154 0.23 -13.55 17.02
CA LYS A 154 0.69 -12.42 17.85
C LYS A 154 -0.43 -11.46 18.23
N THR A 155 -1.39 -11.24 17.33
CA THR A 155 -2.39 -10.17 17.47
C THR A 155 -3.83 -10.67 17.49
N GLY A 156 -4.08 -11.96 17.23
CA GLY A 156 -5.41 -12.55 17.13
C GLY A 156 -6.24 -12.07 15.93
N LYS A 157 -5.73 -11.14 15.12
CA LYS A 157 -6.46 -10.56 13.98
C LYS A 157 -6.53 -11.54 12.79
N PRO A 158 -7.63 -11.53 12.01
CA PRO A 158 -7.75 -12.33 10.81
C PRO A 158 -6.68 -11.94 9.78
N LEU A 159 -6.10 -12.95 9.14
CA LEU A 159 -5.17 -12.84 8.03
C LEU A 159 -5.90 -13.21 6.75
N PHE A 160 -5.97 -12.28 5.80
CA PHE A 160 -6.69 -12.47 4.53
C PHE A 160 -5.79 -12.90 3.37
N TRP A 161 -4.48 -12.68 3.48
CA TRP A 161 -3.49 -12.95 2.43
C TRP A 161 -2.50 -14.04 2.83
N SER A 162 -1.86 -14.64 1.83
CA SER A 162 -0.83 -15.65 2.00
C SER A 162 0.48 -15.04 2.51
N ARG A 163 1.37 -15.91 2.99
CA ARG A 163 2.77 -15.55 3.28
C ARG A 163 3.46 -14.98 2.02
N PRO A 164 4.58 -14.25 2.18
CA PRO A 164 5.38 -13.81 1.03
C PRO A 164 5.61 -14.96 0.05
N VAL A 165 5.38 -14.68 -1.23
CA VAL A 165 5.50 -15.66 -2.30
C VAL A 165 6.79 -15.39 -3.06
N GLY A 166 7.48 -16.45 -3.49
CA GLY A 166 8.75 -16.33 -4.21
C GLY A 166 8.60 -15.59 -5.53
N GLY A 167 9.60 -14.78 -5.91
CA GLY A 167 9.57 -13.97 -7.12
C GLY A 167 9.38 -14.78 -8.41
N ASN A 168 9.87 -16.02 -8.45
CA ASN A 168 9.66 -16.93 -9.58
C ASN A 168 8.18 -17.19 -9.85
N TYR A 169 7.38 -17.37 -8.79
CA TYR A 169 5.94 -17.60 -8.92
C TYR A 169 5.24 -16.35 -9.48
N LEU A 170 5.58 -15.17 -8.95
CA LEU A 170 5.04 -13.89 -9.44
C LEU A 170 5.37 -13.68 -10.93
N ARG A 171 6.60 -13.98 -11.33
CA ARG A 171 7.03 -13.89 -12.74
C ARG A 171 6.28 -14.90 -13.61
N SER A 172 6.19 -16.17 -13.19
CA SER A 172 5.51 -17.21 -13.97
C SER A 172 4.02 -16.99 -14.11
N SER A 173 3.39 -16.33 -13.13
CA SER A 173 1.94 -16.04 -13.16
C SER A 173 1.60 -14.72 -13.84
N GLY A 174 2.57 -14.05 -14.47
CA GLY A 174 2.39 -12.73 -15.08
C GLY A 174 1.97 -11.63 -14.08
N ALA A 175 2.30 -11.78 -12.79
CA ALA A 175 1.79 -10.90 -11.74
C ALA A 175 2.20 -9.44 -11.96
N GLN A 176 1.26 -8.52 -11.78
CA GLN A 176 1.43 -7.09 -11.95
C GLN A 176 1.48 -6.41 -10.58
N GLU A 177 2.48 -5.57 -10.34
CA GLU A 177 2.60 -4.83 -9.09
C GLU A 177 1.54 -3.74 -8.97
N ILE A 178 0.85 -3.68 -7.83
CA ILE A 178 -0.16 -2.67 -7.53
C ILE A 178 0.55 -1.42 -6.98
N ALA A 179 0.64 -0.38 -7.81
CA ALA A 179 1.15 0.95 -7.44
C ALA A 179 2.53 0.97 -6.73
N GLY A 180 3.43 0.03 -7.06
CA GLY A 180 4.78 0.00 -6.47
C GLY A 180 4.81 -0.42 -5.00
N THR A 181 3.70 -0.91 -4.45
CA THR A 181 3.56 -1.15 -3.01
C THR A 181 4.14 -2.49 -2.55
N GLY A 182 4.64 -3.32 -3.47
CA GLY A 182 5.02 -4.70 -3.21
C GLY A 182 3.83 -5.67 -3.10
N TYR A 183 2.60 -5.20 -3.31
CA TYR A 183 1.44 -6.05 -3.51
C TYR A 183 1.30 -6.36 -5.00
N TYR A 184 0.95 -7.60 -5.33
CA TYR A 184 0.86 -8.06 -6.71
C TYR A 184 -0.54 -8.58 -7.00
N ARG A 185 -1.09 -8.13 -8.12
CA ARG A 185 -2.27 -8.69 -8.76
C ARG A 185 -1.79 -9.79 -9.70
N ILE A 186 -2.20 -11.02 -9.46
CA ILE A 186 -2.02 -12.08 -10.46
C ILE A 186 -3.10 -11.83 -11.51
N PRO A 187 -2.75 -11.46 -12.76
CA PRO A 187 -3.75 -11.36 -13.80
C PRO A 187 -4.45 -12.70 -13.86
N TYR A 188 -5.77 -12.65 -13.89
CA TYR A 188 -6.53 -13.81 -14.29
C TYR A 188 -6.13 -14.05 -15.74
N GLU A 189 -5.16 -14.94 -15.99
CA GLU A 189 -4.97 -15.48 -17.32
C GLU A 189 -6.36 -15.95 -17.73
N GLN A 190 -6.90 -15.32 -18.78
CA GLN A 190 -8.02 -15.91 -19.47
C GLN A 190 -7.50 -17.29 -19.83
N CYS A 191 -7.91 -18.30 -19.06
CA CYS A 191 -7.69 -19.67 -19.43
C CYS A 191 -8.32 -19.75 -20.81
N GLU A 192 -7.48 -19.68 -21.84
CA GLU A 192 -7.98 -19.58 -23.20
C GLU A 192 -8.85 -20.82 -23.37
N SER A 193 -10.06 -20.65 -23.90
CA SER A 193 -10.99 -21.76 -24.09
C SER A 193 -10.38 -22.90 -24.90
N SER A 194 -9.28 -22.63 -25.62
CA SER A 194 -8.42 -23.60 -26.30
C SER A 194 -7.74 -24.62 -25.38
N SER A 195 -7.58 -24.32 -24.09
CA SER A 195 -6.89 -25.15 -23.09
C SER A 195 -7.83 -25.93 -22.16
N LEU A 196 -9.14 -25.66 -22.21
CA LEU A 196 -10.15 -26.29 -21.36
C LEU A 196 -11.09 -27.15 -22.19
N SER A 197 -11.36 -28.36 -21.73
CA SER A 197 -12.41 -29.18 -22.32
C SER A 197 -13.79 -28.53 -22.14
N PRO A 198 -14.78 -28.80 -23.02
CA PRO A 198 -16.13 -28.25 -22.89
C PRO A 198 -16.79 -28.45 -21.50
N PRO A 199 -16.60 -29.58 -20.78
CA PRO A 199 -17.05 -29.72 -19.40
C PRO A 199 -16.41 -28.74 -18.41
N GLU A 200 -15.10 -28.48 -18.55
CA GLU A 200 -14.36 -27.57 -17.67
C GLU A 200 -14.79 -26.12 -17.89
N LEU A 201 -15.03 -25.73 -19.15
CA LEU A 201 -15.60 -24.43 -19.52
C LEU A 201 -17.00 -24.22 -18.90
N ARG A 202 -17.86 -25.25 -18.94
CA ARG A 202 -19.17 -25.19 -18.29
C ARG A 202 -19.05 -25.04 -16.77
N ARG A 203 -18.16 -25.81 -16.14
CA ARG A 203 -17.90 -25.73 -14.70
C ARG A 203 -17.36 -24.35 -14.30
N LEU A 204 -16.44 -23.79 -15.08
CA LEU A 204 -15.90 -22.46 -14.85
C LEU A 204 -16.97 -21.37 -15.00
N THR A 205 -17.82 -21.48 -16.02
CA THR A 205 -18.94 -20.56 -16.24
C THR A 205 -19.93 -20.60 -15.08
N ALA A 206 -20.28 -21.81 -14.61
CA ALA A 206 -21.15 -21.99 -13.46
C ALA A 206 -20.54 -21.41 -12.17
N LEU A 207 -19.25 -21.62 -11.93
CA LEU A 207 -18.54 -21.03 -10.78
C LEU A 207 -18.50 -19.50 -10.86
N ARG A 208 -18.30 -18.93 -12.06
CA ARG A 208 -18.33 -17.48 -12.28
C ARG A 208 -19.70 -16.88 -12.00
N GLN A 209 -20.75 -17.54 -12.47
CA GLN A 209 -22.12 -17.10 -12.25
C GLN A 209 -22.49 -17.19 -10.77
N LYS A 210 -22.19 -18.31 -10.11
CA LYS A 210 -22.35 -18.47 -8.67
C LYS A 210 -21.59 -17.39 -7.89
N HIS A 211 -20.33 -17.11 -8.28
CA HIS A 211 -19.54 -16.06 -7.62
C HIS A 211 -20.19 -14.68 -7.82
N ARG A 212 -20.68 -14.34 -9.02
CA ARG A 212 -21.39 -13.07 -9.25
C ARG A 212 -22.67 -12.96 -8.42
N GLU A 213 -23.42 -14.04 -8.28
CA GLU A 213 -24.64 -14.08 -7.46
C GLU A 213 -24.29 -13.89 -5.97
N GLU A 214 -23.25 -14.57 -5.47
CA GLU A 214 -22.71 -14.37 -4.13
C GLU A 214 -22.23 -12.91 -3.92
N VAL A 215 -21.62 -12.30 -4.95
CA VAL A 215 -21.21 -10.89 -4.93
C VAL A 215 -22.41 -9.97 -4.76
N LEU A 216 -23.44 -10.15 -5.59
CA LEU A 216 -24.65 -9.34 -5.54
C LEU A 216 -25.39 -9.49 -4.22
N ALA A 217 -25.49 -10.71 -3.70
CA ALA A 217 -26.13 -10.99 -2.42
C ALA A 217 -25.40 -10.32 -1.24
N SER A 218 -24.07 -10.44 -1.17
CA SER A 218 -23.27 -9.83 -0.10
C SER A 218 -23.30 -8.30 -0.14
N LEU A 219 -23.30 -7.71 -1.35
CA LEU A 219 -23.46 -6.25 -1.50
C LEU A 219 -24.85 -5.77 -1.07
N ALA A 220 -25.90 -6.53 -1.38
CA ALA A 220 -27.27 -6.23 -0.95
C ALA A 220 -27.41 -6.30 0.58
N GLU A 221 -26.82 -7.33 1.20
CA GLU A 221 -26.82 -7.51 2.66
C GLU A 221 -26.07 -6.37 3.37
N ARG A 222 -24.93 -5.93 2.81
CA ARG A 222 -24.21 -4.75 3.32
C ARG A 222 -25.03 -3.48 3.22
N ARG A 223 -25.71 -3.23 2.09
CA ARG A 223 -26.61 -2.07 1.93
C ARG A 223 -27.77 -2.09 2.93
N LEU A 224 -28.35 -3.26 3.19
CA LEU A 224 -29.39 -3.43 4.21
C LEU A 224 -28.84 -3.12 5.60
N THR A 225 -27.68 -3.67 5.95
CA THR A 225 -27.04 -3.47 7.26
C THR A 225 -26.66 -2.00 7.50
N GLU A 226 -26.12 -1.32 6.48
CA GLU A 226 -25.84 0.12 6.54
C GLU A 226 -27.12 0.96 6.63
N GLY A 227 -28.18 0.58 5.91
CA GLY A 227 -29.49 1.21 6.00
C GLY A 227 -30.09 1.11 7.40
N VAL A 228 -30.05 -0.08 8.01
CA VAL A 228 -30.51 -0.31 9.39
C VAL A 228 -29.69 0.49 10.38
N ARG A 229 -28.35 0.55 10.22
CA ARG A 229 -27.47 1.38 11.06
C ARG A 229 -27.81 2.87 10.97
N LYS A 230 -28.07 3.38 9.77
CA LYS A 230 -28.47 4.79 9.55
C LYS A 230 -29.84 5.09 10.17
N TYR A 231 -30.78 4.16 10.05
CA TYR A 231 -32.11 4.28 10.67
C TYR A 231 -32.03 4.27 12.21
N ASP A 232 -31.26 3.35 12.81
CA ASP A 232 -31.10 3.29 14.27
C ASP A 232 -30.36 4.54 14.80
N ALA A 233 -29.37 5.05 14.05
CA ALA A 233 -28.71 6.31 14.37
C ALA A 233 -29.66 7.52 14.29
N SER A 234 -30.53 7.61 13.27
CA SER A 234 -31.50 8.71 13.17
C SER A 234 -32.59 8.61 14.23
N TYR A 235 -33.07 7.41 14.54
CA TYR A 235 -34.04 7.15 15.60
C TYR A 235 -33.49 7.56 16.98
N ARG A 236 -32.24 7.18 17.29
CA ARG A 236 -31.57 7.59 18.53
C ARG A 236 -31.36 9.10 18.57
N ALA A 237 -30.89 9.72 17.48
CA ALA A 237 -30.71 11.17 17.42
C ALA A 237 -32.03 11.97 17.53
N GLY A 238 -33.14 11.40 17.09
CA GLY A 238 -34.48 11.98 17.27
C GLY A 238 -35.01 11.87 18.70
N ARG A 239 -34.68 10.80 19.43
CA ARG A 239 -35.07 10.62 20.84
C ARG A 239 -34.48 11.69 21.77
N TRP A 240 -33.23 12.10 21.53
CA TRP A 240 -32.55 13.13 22.32
C TRP A 240 -33.04 14.57 22.07
N ARG A 241 -34.00 14.79 21.16
CA ARG A 241 -34.62 16.11 20.93
C ARG A 241 -36.00 16.28 21.55
N MET A 242 -36.50 15.27 22.26
CA MET A 242 -37.83 15.27 22.90
C MET A 242 -37.80 15.09 24.43
N GLU A 243 -36.62 15.21 25.04
CA GLU A 243 -36.41 15.40 26.49
C GLU A 243 -35.71 16.74 26.71
#